data_AF-A0A7X9HG03-F1
#
_entry.id   AF-A0A7X9HG03-F1
#
_cell.length_a   1.000
_cell.length_b   1.000
_cell.length_c   1.000
_cell.angle_alpha   90.00
_cell.angle_beta   90.00
_cell.angle_gamma   90.00
#
_symmetry.space_group_name_H-M   'P 1'
#
loop_
_entity.id
_entity.type
_entity.pdbx_description
1 polymer ?
#
loop_
_entity_poly.entity_id
_entity_poly.type
_entity_poly.pdbx_seq_one_letter_code
_entity_poly.pdbx_strand_id
1 'polypeptide(L)' 'MNIPFHVPYIDDSDLEAAVSAIKSGWTTMGPKTIEFEESFAQYTGMPFSVAVRSCTAAL' A
#
# COMPACT_ATOMS: atom_id res chain seq x y z
N MET A 1 13.53 -29.05 11.16
CA MET A 1 12.63 -27.88 11.15
C MET A 1 13.40 -26.73 10.55
N ASN A 2 12.95 -26.20 9.41
CA ASN A 2 13.63 -25.11 8.69
C ASN A 2 12.85 -23.82 8.95
N ILE A 3 13.48 -22.83 9.58
CA ILE A 3 12.84 -21.54 9.89
C ILE A 3 13.35 -20.52 8.85
N PRO A 4 12.45 -19.97 8.01
CA PRO A 4 12.84 -18.98 7.02
C PRO A 4 13.26 -17.65 7.67
N PHE A 5 14.20 -16.95 7.06
CA PHE A 5 14.67 -15.63 7.51
C PHE A 5 13.56 -14.57 7.47
N HIS A 6 12.71 -14.61 6.44
CA HIS A 6 11.56 -13.73 6.28
C HIS A 6 10.47 -14.43 5.45
N VAL A 7 9.23 -14.27 5.88
CA VAL A 7 8.02 -14.61 5.13
C VAL A 7 7.12 -13.37 5.19
N PRO A 8 6.69 -12.82 4.05
CA PRO A 8 5.79 -11.68 4.06
C PRO A 8 4.48 -12.06 4.73
N TYR A 9 3.98 -11.18 5.60
CA TYR A 9 2.62 -11.30 6.12
C TYR A 9 1.67 -10.75 5.06
N ILE A 10 0.80 -11.61 4.54
CA ILE A 10 -0.24 -11.28 3.57
C ILE A 10 -1.47 -12.08 3.99
N ASP A 11 -2.62 -11.42 4.11
CA ASP A 11 -3.89 -12.06 4.42
C ASP A 11 -4.97 -11.81 3.35
N ASP A 12 -6.18 -12.32 3.59
CA ASP A 12 -7.29 -12.23 2.62
C ASP A 12 -7.68 -10.77 2.33
N SER A 13 -7.47 -9.84 3.28
CA SER A 13 -7.80 -8.43 3.09
C SER A 13 -6.88 -7.74 2.07
N ASP A 14 -5.59 -8.13 2.04
CA ASP A 14 -4.63 -7.65 1.04
C ASP A 14 -5.06 -8.09 -0.37
N LEU A 15 -5.51 -9.34 -0.50
CA LEU A 15 -5.98 -9.89 -1.76
C LEU A 15 -7.26 -9.20 -2.24
N GLU A 16 -8.22 -8.99 -1.34
CA GLU A 16 -9.46 -8.27 -1.64
C GLU A 16 -9.18 -6.84 -2.09
N ALA A 17 -8.26 -6.13 -1.43
CA ALA A 17 -7.87 -4.78 -1.79
C ALA A 17 -7.27 -4.70 -3.20
N ALA A 18 -6.39 -5.66 -3.56
CA ALA A 18 -5.79 -5.77 -4.88
C ALA A 18 -6.81 -6.12 -5.97
N VAL A 19 -7.69 -7.09 -5.72
CA VAL A 19 -8.78 -7.47 -6.65
C VAL A 19 -9.74 -6.30 -6.87
N SER A 20 -10.09 -5.57 -5.81
CA SER A 20 -10.91 -4.37 -5.88
C SER A 20 -10.26 -3.29 -6.76
N ALA A 21 -8.94 -3.07 -6.63
CA ALA A 21 -8.21 -2.13 -7.48
C ALA A 21 -8.28 -2.52 -8.96
N ILE A 22 -8.05 -3.79 -9.27
CA ILE A 22 -8.10 -4.30 -10.66
C ILE A 22 -9.53 -4.17 -11.22
N LYS A 23 -10.55 -4.57 -10.46
CA LYS A 23 -11.96 -4.50 -10.88
C LYS A 23 -12.46 -3.07 -11.07
N SER A 24 -11.86 -2.08 -10.40
CA SER A 24 -12.19 -0.66 -10.59
C SER A 24 -11.86 -0.14 -11.98
N GLY A 25 -11.02 -0.86 -12.75
CA GLY A 25 -10.51 -0.40 -14.04
C GLY A 25 -9.36 0.61 -13.95
N TRP A 26 -8.95 1.00 -12.74
CA TRP A 26 -7.86 1.93 -12.50
C TRP A 26 -6.71 1.25 -11.75
N THR A 27 -5.66 0.87 -12.48
CA THR A 27 -4.53 0.07 -11.96
C THR A 27 -3.24 0.84 -11.74
N THR A 28 -3.23 2.13 -12.07
CA THR A 28 -2.11 3.06 -11.83
C THR A 28 -2.43 3.98 -10.64
N MET A 29 -1.58 4.97 -10.37
CA MET A 29 -1.83 6.01 -9.37
C MET A 29 -3.24 6.58 -9.54
N GLY A 30 -4.05 6.51 -8.49
CA GLY A 30 -5.47 6.85 -8.56
C GLY A 30 -6.13 6.96 -7.19
N PRO A 31 -7.47 6.82 -7.11
CA PRO A 31 -8.23 7.05 -5.88
C PRO A 31 -7.72 6.24 -4.67
N LYS A 32 -7.37 4.97 -4.87
CA LYS A 32 -6.81 4.11 -3.80
C LYS A 32 -5.45 4.57 -3.30
N THR A 33 -4.64 5.20 -4.16
CA THR A 33 -3.35 5.78 -3.76
C THR A 33 -3.58 7.00 -2.88
N ILE A 34 -4.54 7.86 -3.24
CA ILE A 34 -4.90 9.05 -2.45
C ILE A 34 -5.47 8.64 -1.08
N GLU A 35 -6.36 7.65 -1.06
CA GLU A 35 -6.90 7.08 0.19
C GLU A 35 -5.79 6.55 1.12
N PHE A 36 -4.79 5.87 0.54
CA PHE A 36 -3.62 5.42 1.28
C PHE A 36 -2.78 6.59 1.81
N GLU A 37 -2.55 7.63 0.99
CA GLU A 37 -1.80 8.82 1.40
C GLU A 37 -2.49 9.57 2.56
N GLU A 38 -3.81 9.74 2.49
CA GLU A 38 -4.60 10.36 3.57
C GLU A 38 -4.53 9.53 4.86
N SER A 39 -4.72 8.22 4.74
CA SER A 39 -4.65 7.28 5.88
C SER A 39 -3.24 7.27 6.50
N PHE A 40 -2.20 7.33 5.68
CA PHE A 40 -0.82 7.32 6.14
C PHE A 40 -0.41 8.65 6.78
N ALA A 41 -0.88 9.78 6.24
CA ALA A 41 -0.71 11.09 6.86
C ALA A 41 -1.35 11.12 8.26
N GLN A 42 -2.57 10.59 8.40
CA GLN A 42 -3.24 10.45 9.70
C GLN A 42 -2.47 9.51 10.65
N TYR A 43 -2.01 8.36 10.16
CA TYR A 43 -1.25 7.39 10.94
C TYR A 43 0.06 7.97 11.49
N THR A 44 0.76 8.77 10.68
CA THR A 44 2.05 9.39 11.06
C THR A 44 1.88 10.72 11.80
N GLY A 45 0.68 11.30 11.82
CA GLY A 45 0.41 12.63 12.36
C GLY A 45 0.99 13.77 11.51
N MET A 46 1.36 13.50 10.27
CA MET A 46 1.90 14.50 9.34
C MET A 46 0.77 15.14 8.53
N PRO A 47 0.93 16.41 8.11
CA PRO A 47 -0.10 17.09 7.34
C PRO A 47 -0.26 16.52 5.91
N PHE A 48 0.79 15.90 5.37
CA PHE A 48 0.80 15.36 4.01
C PHE A 48 1.61 14.07 3.97
N SER A 49 1.26 13.18 3.05
CA SER A 49 2.10 12.04 2.66
C SER A 49 2.03 11.81 1.16
N VAL A 50 3.07 11.22 0.58
CA VAL A 50 3.17 10.95 -0.86
C VAL A 50 3.61 9.50 -1.05
N ALA A 51 2.79 8.72 -1.73
CA ALA A 51 3.08 7.34 -2.05
C ALA A 51 3.98 7.28 -3.29
N VAL A 52 5.11 6.59 -3.15
CA VAL A 52 6.03 6.33 -4.25
C VAL A 52 6.33 4.83 -4.36
N ARG A 53 6.86 4.43 -5.51
CA ARG A 53 7.10 3.02 -5.85
C ARG A 53 8.11 2.29 -4.95
N SER A 54 8.98 3.02 -4.25
CA SER A 54 9.97 2.46 -3.32
C SER A 54 10.55 3.54 -2.42
N CYS A 55 11.14 3.15 -1.28
CA CYS A 55 11.84 4.10 -0.39
C CYS A 55 13.02 4.80 -1.09
N THR A 56 13.67 4.14 -2.06
CA THR A 56 14.75 4.75 -2.85
C THR A 56 14.24 5.88 -3.74
N ALA A 57 12.98 5.84 -4.19
CA ALA A 57 12.39 6.93 -4.94
C ALA A 57 11.91 8.09 -4.04
N ALA A 58 11.75 7.85 -2.73
CA ALA A 58 11.32 8.85 -1.76
C ALA A 58 12.48 9.73 -1.24
N LEU A 59 13.69 9.17 -1.21
CA LEU A 59 14.91 9.81 -0.71
C LEU A 59 15.60 10.62 -1.80
#